data_AF-A0A967SNZ3-F1
#
_entry.id   AF-A0A967SNZ3-F1
#
_cell.length_a   1.000
_cell.length_b   1.000
_cell.length_c   1.000
_cell.angle_alpha   90.00
_cell.angle_beta   90.00
_cell.angle_gamma   90.00
#
_symmetry.space_group_name_H-M   'P 1'
#
loop_
_entity.id
_entity.type
_entity.pdbx_description
1 polymer ?
#
loop_
_entity_poly.entity_id
_entity_poly.type
_entity_poly.pdbx_seq_one_letter_code
_entity_poly.pdbx_strand_id
1 'polypeptide(L)' 'TQENPRFSISEIELKAKGTSYTIETIRALKKIYPTEHFKLYFLMGADNINQLYLWKQPEELIQLCTCVA' A
#
# COMPACT_ATOMS: atom_id res chain seq x y z
N THR A 1 -14.70 -8.81 -9.33
CA THR A 1 -13.40 -9.38 -9.74
C THR A 1 -13.52 -10.75 -10.42
N GLN A 2 -14.64 -11.07 -11.08
CA GLN A 2 -14.88 -12.46 -11.50
C GLN A 2 -14.19 -12.90 -12.81
N GLU A 3 -13.43 -12.05 -13.52
CA GLU A 3 -12.84 -12.42 -14.82
C GLU A 3 -11.33 -12.11 -15.01
N ASN A 4 -10.62 -11.58 -14.01
CA ASN A 4 -9.17 -11.34 -14.14
C ASN A 4 -8.36 -12.03 -13.04
N PRO A 5 -7.59 -13.10 -13.37
CA PRO A 5 -6.86 -13.89 -12.37
C PRO A 5 -5.70 -13.12 -11.71
N ARG A 6 -5.34 -11.94 -12.23
CA ARG A 6 -4.28 -11.09 -11.66
C ARG A 6 -4.79 -10.12 -10.58
N PHE A 7 -6.10 -10.07 -10.36
CA PHE A 7 -6.68 -9.22 -9.32
C PHE A 7 -7.26 -10.05 -8.19
N SER A 8 -6.98 -9.63 -6.96
CA SER A 8 -7.58 -10.16 -5.74
C SER A 8 -8.06 -8.99 -4.88
N ILE A 9 -8.96 -9.29 -3.94
CA ILE A 9 -9.46 -8.31 -2.97
C ILE A 9 -8.77 -8.60 -1.64
N SER A 10 -8.29 -7.55 -0.96
CA SER A 10 -7.69 -7.65 0.37
C SER A 10 -8.60 -6.97 1.40
N GLU A 11 -8.94 -7.69 2.46
CA GLU A 11 -9.71 -7.16 3.61
C GLU A 11 -8.81 -6.56 4.70
N ILE A 12 -7.51 -6.37 4.41
CA ILE A 12 -6.50 -6.04 5.42
C ILE A 12 -6.83 -4.76 6.21
N GLU A 13 -7.36 -3.74 5.52
CA GLU A 13 -7.74 -2.47 6.14
C GLU A 13 -9.07 -2.57 6.90
N LEU A 14 -10.01 -3.40 6.43
CA LEU A 14 -11.29 -3.64 7.12
C LEU A 14 -11.08 -4.33 8.48
N LYS A 15 -10.00 -5.10 8.60
CA LYS A 15 -9.60 -5.78 9.84
C LYS A 15 -8.79 -4.89 10.78
N ALA A 16 -8.34 -3.72 10.31
CA ALA A 16 -7.68 -2.74 11.17
C ALA A 16 -8.69 -2.07 12.10
N LYS A 17 -8.32 -1.87 13.37
CA LYS A 17 -9.15 -1.12 14.32
C LYS A 17 -8.85 0.36 14.19
N GLY A 18 -9.87 1.18 13.95
CA GLY A 18 -9.74 2.63 13.84
C GLY A 18 -9.34 3.09 12.43
N THR A 19 -8.74 4.28 12.33
CA THR A 19 -8.30 4.85 11.06
C THR A 19 -7.21 4.01 10.42
N SER A 20 -7.47 3.54 9.19
CA SER A 20 -6.47 2.91 8.34
C SER A 20 -5.51 3.97 7.79
N TYR A 21 -4.21 3.74 7.95
CA TYR A 21 -3.17 4.54 7.31
C TYR A 21 -2.41 3.65 6.33
N THR A 22 -2.16 4.15 5.12
CA THR A 22 -1.49 3.38 4.06
C THR A 22 -0.16 2.78 4.50
N ILE A 23 0.64 3.50 5.32
CA ILE A 23 1.89 2.97 5.85
C ILE A 23 1.70 1.66 6.64
N GLU A 24 0.63 1.54 7.42
CA GLU A 24 0.34 0.32 8.18
C GLU A 24 -0.08 -0.82 7.25
N THR A 25 -0.87 -0.51 6.21
CA THR A 25 -1.23 -1.47 5.16
C THR A 25 0.00 -2.01 4.45
N ILE A 26 0.92 -1.13 4.03
CA ILE A 26 2.15 -1.50 3.32
C ILE A 26 3.07 -2.34 4.21
N ARG A 27 3.23 -2.00 5.49
CA ARG A 27 3.97 -2.82 6.45
C ARG A 27 3.35 -4.20 6.62
N ALA A 28 2.03 -4.27 6.74
CA ALA A 28 1.33 -5.55 6.90
C ALA A 28 1.45 -6.42 5.63
N LEU A 29 1.35 -5.82 4.44
CA LEU A 29 1.58 -6.51 3.16
C LEU A 29 3.01 -7.02 3.03
N LYS A 30 4.02 -6.26 3.47
CA LYS A 30 5.43 -6.73 3.48
C LYS A 30 5.68 -7.92 4.40
N LYS A 31 4.93 -8.04 5.50
CA LYS A 31 5.00 -9.22 6.38
C LYS A 31 4.40 -10.46 5.71
N ILE A 32 3.36 -10.27 4.89
CA ILE A 32 2.69 -11.35 4.14
C ILE A 32 3.51 -11.75 2.90
N TYR A 33 4.12 -10.78 2.23
CA TYR A 33 4.91 -10.94 1.00
C TYR A 33 6.34 -10.40 1.22
N PRO A 34 7.29 -11.25 1.67
CA PRO A 34 8.64 -10.81 1.99
C PRO A 34 9.38 -10.22 0.78
N THR A 35 10.12 -9.13 0.99
CA THR A 35 10.78 -8.36 -0.07
C THR A 35 11.87 -9.08 -0.84
N GLU A 36 12.39 -10.18 -0.30
CA GLU A 36 13.38 -11.03 -0.97
C GLU A 36 12.84 -11.64 -2.26
N HIS A 37 11.51 -11.75 -2.37
CA HIS A 37 10.84 -12.37 -3.51
C HIS A 37 9.84 -11.46 -4.20
N PHE A 38 9.46 -10.33 -3.57
CA PHE A 38 8.38 -9.48 -4.06
C PHE A 38 8.76 -7.99 -4.01
N LYS A 39 8.52 -7.29 -5.11
CA LYS A 39 8.53 -5.82 -5.16
C LYS A 39 7.11 -5.32 -5.02
N LEU A 40 6.90 -4.33 -4.14
CA LEU A 40 5.59 -3.77 -3.88
C LEU A 40 5.44 -2.40 -4.55
N TYR A 41 4.40 -2.28 -5.37
CA TYR A 41 4.03 -1.05 -6.05
C TYR A 41 2.71 -0.55 -5.48
N PHE A 42 2.68 0.70 -5.03
CA PHE A 42 1.47 1.36 -4.55
C PHE A 42 0.93 2.26 -5.66
N LEU A 43 -0.13 1.80 -6.33
CA LEU A 43 -0.82 2.59 -7.34
C LEU A 43 -1.74 3.60 -6.63
N MET A 44 -1.59 4.87 -6.99
CA MET A 44 -2.38 5.97 -6.45
C MET A 44 -2.72 6.98 -7.56
N GLY A 45 -3.65 7.89 -7.31
CA GLY A 45 -3.92 8.98 -8.25
C GLY A 45 -2.82 10.03 -8.27
N ALA A 46 -2.55 10.62 -9.43
CA ALA A 46 -1.56 11.70 -9.60
C ALA A 46 -1.83 12.94 -8.73
N ASP A 47 -3.10 13.21 -8.44
CA ASP A 47 -3.56 14.25 -7.52
C ASP A 47 -3.01 14.09 -6.09
N ASN A 48 -2.81 12.84 -5.66
CA ASN A 48 -2.33 12.53 -4.32
C ASN A 48 -0.81 12.69 -4.19
N ILE A 49 -0.03 12.72 -5.28
CA ILE A 49 1.45 12.88 -5.22
C ILE A 49 1.80 14.17 -4.49
N ASN A 50 1.15 15.27 -4.86
CA ASN A 50 1.41 16.59 -4.29
C ASN A 50 1.04 16.70 -2.81
N GLN A 51 0.29 15.73 -2.26
CA GLN A 51 -0.12 15.71 -0.85
C GLN A 51 0.50 14.54 -0.08
N LEU A 52 1.32 13.70 -0.74
CA LEU A 52 1.89 12.50 -0.13
C LEU A 52 2.71 12.83 1.13
N TYR A 53 3.38 13.98 1.16
CA TYR A 53 4.16 14.44 2.31
C TYR A 53 3.31 14.72 3.57
N LEU A 54 1.99 14.86 3.44
CA LEU A 54 1.05 15.03 4.56
C LEU A 54 0.58 13.69 5.13
N TRP A 55 0.87 12.57 4.46
CA TRP A 55 0.45 11.25 4.92
C TRP A 55 1.24 10.83 6.15
N LYS A 56 0.70 9.87 6.91
CA LYS A 56 1.38 9.35 8.09
C LYS A 56 2.68 8.64 7.67
N GLN A 57 3.82 9.14 8.17
CA GLN A 57 5.16 8.60 7.93
C GLN A 57 5.51 8.45 6.43
N PRO A 58 5.52 9.56 5.67
CA PRO A 58 5.63 9.52 4.21
C PRO A 58 7.02 9.07 3.74
N GLU A 59 8.06 9.41 4.49
CA GLU A 59 9.45 9.01 4.24
C GLU A 59 9.63 7.49 4.32
N GLU A 60 9.00 6.86 5.31
CA GLU A 60 9.03 5.41 5.42
C GLU A 60 8.19 4.75 4.32
N LEU A 61 7.05 5.34 3.96
CA LEU A 61 6.18 4.82 2.91
C LEU A 61 6.92 4.68 1.57
N ILE A 62 7.67 5.70 1.16
CA ILE A 62 8.45 5.69 -0.08
C ILE A 62 9.68 4.75 -0.02
N GLN A 63 10.16 4.41 1.19
CA GLN A 63 11.21 3.40 1.36
C GLN A 63 10.64 1.98 1.30
N LEU A 64 9.38 1.80 1.73
CA LEU A 64 8.76 0.49 1.77
C LEU A 64 8.16 0.07 0.44
N CYS A 65 7.74 0.98 -0.42
CA CYS A 65 7.17 0.64 -1.73
C CYS A 65 7.50 1.68 -2.80
N THR A 66 7.36 1.27 -4.07
CA THR A 66 7.41 2.21 -5.20
C THR A 66 6.01 2.79 -5.43
N CYS A 67 5.84 4.09 -5.22
CA CYS A 67 4.61 4.79 -5.59
C CYS A 67 4.54 4.94 -7.12
N VAL A 68 3.39 4.61 -7.70
CA VAL A 68 3.08 4.76 -9.13
C VAL A 68 1.81 5.59 -9.24
N ALA A 69 1.84 6.63 -10.06
CA ALA A 69 0.77 7.60 -10.14
C ALA A 69 0.61 8.18 -11.54
#